data_AF-A0A2E2RNR2-F1
#
_entry.id   AF-A0A2E2RNR2-F1
#
_cell.length_a   1.000
_cell.length_b   1.000
_cell.length_c   1.000
_cell.angle_alpha   90.00
_cell.angle_beta   90.00
_cell.angle_gamma   90.00
#
_symmetry.space_group_name_H-M   'P 1'
#
loop_
_entity.id
_entity.type
_entity.pdbx_description
1 polymer ?
#
loop_
_entity_poly.entity_id
_entity_poly.type
_entity_poly.pdbx_seq_one_letter_code
_entity_poly.pdbx_strand_id
1 'polypeptide(L)'
;MWFSRFLAELLEAINPGLAAVIVVAGGYLGFRWADGIGENLTFGAGLGVVAGLIVAALVCGLIANLSLIEQHLALIADDIEEMRARDAGELDEGDGK
;
A
#
# COMPACT_ATOMS: atom_id res chain seq x y z
N MET A 1 -16.56 -8.48 -2.24
CA MET A 1 -15.71 -9.04 -3.32
C MET A 1 -15.26 -8.00 -4.36
N TRP A 2 -16.02 -6.94 -4.65
CA TRP A 2 -15.65 -5.91 -5.64
C TRP A 2 -14.42 -5.07 -5.24
N PHE A 3 -14.29 -4.75 -3.96
CA PHE A 3 -13.17 -3.98 -3.40
C PHE A 3 -11.81 -4.67 -3.57
N SER A 4 -11.72 -5.97 -3.34
CA SER A 4 -10.48 -6.75 -3.48
C SER A 4 -9.98 -6.77 -4.92
N ARG A 5 -10.90 -6.77 -5.90
CA ARG A 5 -10.56 -6.73 -7.31
C ARG A 5 -10.08 -5.34 -7.72
N PHE A 6 -10.72 -4.30 -7.20
CA PHE A 6 -10.34 -2.90 -7.45
C PHE A 6 -8.98 -2.53 -6.84
N LEU A 7 -8.69 -2.99 -5.61
CA LEU A 7 -7.38 -2.83 -4.96
C LEU A 7 -6.27 -3.59 -5.67
N ALA A 8 -6.54 -4.83 -6.12
CA ALA A 8 -5.57 -5.60 -6.89
C ALA A 8 -5.24 -4.92 -8.23
N GLU A 9 -6.25 -4.38 -8.91
CA GLU A 9 -6.11 -3.73 -10.22
C GLU A 9 -5.47 -2.33 -10.10
N LEU A 10 -5.75 -1.61 -9.00
CA LEU A 10 -5.05 -0.37 -8.64
C LEU A 10 -3.59 -0.63 -8.25
N LEU A 11 -3.31 -1.65 -7.44
CA LEU A 11 -1.93 -2.02 -7.13
C LEU A 11 -1.21 -2.46 -8.39
N GLU A 12 -1.78 -3.32 -9.22
CA GLU A 12 -1.13 -3.77 -10.46
C GLU A 12 -0.81 -2.61 -11.42
N ALA A 13 -1.66 -1.58 -11.47
CA ALA A 13 -1.41 -0.38 -12.26
C ALA A 13 -0.39 0.59 -11.62
N ILE A 14 -0.45 0.78 -10.29
CA ILE A 14 0.32 1.83 -9.58
C ILE A 14 1.67 1.33 -9.07
N ASN A 15 1.79 0.03 -8.78
CA ASN A 15 2.99 -0.66 -8.31
C ASN A 15 4.19 -0.53 -9.26
N PRO A 16 4.07 -0.76 -10.58
CA PRO A 16 5.19 -0.53 -11.50
C PRO A 16 5.52 0.95 -11.65
N GLY A 17 4.53 1.84 -11.57
CA GLY A 17 4.73 3.29 -11.61
C GLY A 17 5.52 3.81 -10.40
N LEU A 18 5.11 3.43 -9.19
CA LEU A 18 5.81 3.74 -7.94
C LEU A 18 7.20 3.12 -7.90
N ALA A 19 7.34 1.86 -8.29
CA ALA A 19 8.65 1.21 -8.39
C ALA A 19 9.58 1.96 -9.34
N ALA A 20 9.10 2.34 -10.53
CA ALA A 20 9.89 3.12 -11.49
C ALA A 20 10.29 4.48 -10.92
N VAL A 21 9.38 5.20 -10.27
CA VAL A 21 9.68 6.50 -9.64
C VAL A 21 10.72 6.38 -8.54
N ILE A 22 10.58 5.38 -7.64
CA ILE A 22 11.53 5.16 -6.54
C ILE A 22 12.92 4.77 -7.07
N VAL A 23 12.97 3.91 -8.08
CA VAL A 23 14.24 3.48 -8.69
C VAL A 23 14.94 4.63 -9.41
N VAL A 24 14.19 5.42 -10.19
CA VAL A 24 14.73 6.60 -10.88
C VAL A 24 15.20 7.66 -9.87
N ALA A 25 14.41 7.91 -8.82
CA ALA A 25 14.78 8.83 -7.75
C ALA A 25 16.03 8.35 -6.98
N GLY A 26 16.11 7.06 -6.67
CA GLY A 26 17.27 6.44 -6.00
C GLY A 26 18.53 6.51 -6.85
N GLY A 27 18.44 6.23 -8.15
CA GLY A 27 19.53 6.40 -9.10
C GLY A 27 19.98 7.85 -9.24
N TYR A 28 19.04 8.80 -9.31
CA TYR A 28 19.33 10.24 -9.38
C TYR A 28 20.01 10.76 -8.11
N LEU A 29 19.50 10.37 -6.94
CA LEU A 29 20.10 10.73 -5.65
C LEU A 29 21.51 10.14 -5.50
N GLY A 30 21.71 8.88 -5.88
CA GLY A 30 23.02 8.22 -5.86
C GLY A 30 24.03 8.89 -6.80
N PHE A 31 23.58 9.28 -8.01
CA PHE A 31 24.41 10.04 -8.96
C PHE A 31 24.81 11.40 -8.37
N ARG A 32 23.84 12.15 -7.82
CA ARG A 32 24.09 13.48 -7.26
C ARG A 32 24.99 13.44 -6.02
N TRP A 33 24.89 12.39 -5.22
CA TRP A 33 25.74 12.19 -4.05
C TRP A 33 27.19 11.88 -4.44
N ALA A 34 27.40 11.02 -5.45
CA ALA A 34 28.74 10.72 -5.96
C ALA A 34 29.41 11.92 -6.63
N ASP A 35 28.64 12.75 -7.35
CA ASP A 35 29.13 14.01 -7.92
C ASP A 35 29.64 14.97 -6.83
N GLY A 36 28.97 15.00 -5.66
CA GLY A 36 29.36 15.82 -4.53
C GLY A 36 30.63 15.36 -3.78
N ILE A 37 30.95 14.07 -3.83
CA ILE A 37 32.13 13.48 -3.14
C ILE A 37 33.33 13.35 -4.09
N GLY A 38 33.14 13.58 -5.40
CA GLY A 38 34.20 13.45 -6.40
C GLY A 38 34.60 11.99 -6.66
N GLU A 39 33.74 11.04 -6.27
CA GLU A 39 33.93 9.62 -6.51
C GLU A 39 33.41 9.20 -7.89
N ASN A 40 33.68 7.95 -8.26
CA ASN A 40 33.26 7.44 -9.56
C ASN A 40 31.72 7.45 -9.69
N LEU A 41 31.22 8.33 -10.55
CA LEU A 41 29.79 8.59 -10.81
C LEU A 41 28.98 7.32 -11.14
N THR A 42 29.59 6.38 -11.86
CA THR A 42 28.95 5.09 -12.21
C THR A 42 28.75 4.19 -11.00
N PHE A 43 29.64 4.24 -10.01
CA PHE A 43 29.53 3.43 -8.80
C PHE A 43 28.44 3.97 -7.87
N GLY A 44 28.36 5.30 -7.72
CA GLY A 44 27.31 5.95 -6.93
C GLY A 44 25.91 5.80 -7.53
N ALA A 45 25.78 5.96 -8.85
CA ALA A 45 24.52 5.70 -9.53
C ALA A 45 24.10 4.23 -9.42
N GLY A 46 25.05 3.30 -9.56
CA GLY A 46 24.82 1.86 -9.41
C GLY A 46 24.30 1.50 -8.01
N LEU A 47 24.97 1.97 -6.96
CA LEU A 47 24.54 1.78 -5.58
C LEU A 47 23.18 2.44 -5.30
N GLY A 48 22.95 3.64 -5.82
CA GLY A 48 21.68 4.35 -5.69
C GLY A 48 20.49 3.60 -6.31
N VAL A 49 20.69 3.00 -7.49
CA VAL A 49 19.67 2.15 -8.14
C VAL A 49 19.41 0.88 -7.34
N VAL A 50 20.45 0.20 -6.84
CA VAL A 50 20.29 -1.01 -6.02
C VAL A 50 19.56 -0.71 -4.71
N ALA A 51 19.96 0.35 -4.01
CA ALA A 51 19.27 0.81 -2.80
C ALA A 51 17.82 1.22 -3.11
N GLY A 52 17.60 1.92 -4.23
CA GLY A 52 16.26 2.29 -4.71
C GLY A 52 15.38 1.07 -4.99
N LEU A 53 15.93 0.00 -5.58
CA LEU A 53 15.20 -1.26 -5.81
C LEU A 53 14.80 -1.95 -4.50
N ILE A 54 15.69 -1.96 -3.50
CA ILE A 54 15.38 -2.53 -2.18
C ILE A 54 14.24 -1.74 -1.53
N VAL A 55 14.32 -0.41 -1.53
CA VAL A 55 13.29 0.45 -0.96
C VAL A 55 11.96 0.28 -1.72
N ALA A 56 12.00 0.21 -3.05
CA ALA A 56 10.81 -0.03 -3.87
C ALA A 56 10.15 -1.37 -3.49
N ALA A 57 10.92 -2.45 -3.38
CA ALA A 57 10.41 -3.76 -2.99
C ALA A 57 9.77 -3.74 -1.59
N LEU A 58 10.39 -3.05 -0.63
CA LEU A 58 9.85 -2.90 0.73
C LEU A 58 8.55 -2.10 0.75
N VAL A 59 8.51 -0.96 0.06
CA VAL A 59 7.31 -0.09 -0.02
C VAL A 59 6.16 -0.84 -0.69
N CYS A 60 6.42 -1.49 -1.83
CA CYS A 60 5.40 -2.26 -2.54
C CYS A 60 4.89 -3.44 -1.73
N GLY A 61 5.77 -4.14 -1.00
CA GLY A 61 5.37 -5.20 -0.08
C GLY A 61 4.55 -4.69 1.11
N LEU A 62 4.89 -3.52 1.66
CA LEU A 62 4.17 -2.90 2.78
C LEU A 62 2.74 -2.49 2.39
N ILE A 63 2.60 -1.89 1.21
CA ILE A 63 1.29 -1.50 0.66
C ILE A 63 0.41 -2.73 0.46
N ALA A 64 0.96 -3.82 -0.10
CA ALA A 64 0.23 -5.09 -0.23
C ALA A 64 -0.22 -5.66 1.14
N ASN A 65 0.64 -5.55 2.16
CA ASN A 65 0.32 -6.03 3.51
C ASN A 65 -0.77 -5.18 4.20
N LEU A 66 -0.75 -3.85 4.02
CA LEU A 66 -1.79 -2.97 4.54
C LEU A 66 -3.14 -3.22 3.87
N SER A 67 -3.13 -3.48 2.55
CA SER A 67 -4.35 -3.83 1.82
C SER A 67 -5.01 -5.11 2.35
N LEU A 68 -4.24 -6.08 2.86
CA LEU A 68 -4.80 -7.27 3.52
C LEU A 68 -5.47 -6.93 4.86
N ILE A 69 -4.92 -5.99 5.62
CA ILE A 69 -5.41 -5.61 6.95
C ILE A 69 -6.72 -4.84 6.86
N GLU A 70 -6.85 -3.90 5.91
CA GLU A 70 -8.09 -3.15 5.71
C GLU A 70 -9.28 -4.05 5.40
N GLN A 71 -9.04 -5.14 4.66
CA GLN A 71 -10.06 -6.13 4.32
C GLN A 71 -10.60 -6.85 5.56
N HIS A 72 -9.77 -7.06 6.57
CA HIS A 72 -10.16 -7.66 7.84
C HIS A 72 -10.97 -6.70 8.71
N LEU A 73 -10.61 -5.42 8.75
CA LEU A 73 -11.35 -4.41 9.52
C LEU A 73 -12.73 -4.12 8.92
N ALA A 74 -12.83 -4.05 7.59
CA ALA A 74 -14.11 -3.84 6.91
C ALA A 74 -15.12 -4.96 7.24
N LEU A 75 -14.64 -6.20 7.32
CA LEU A 75 -15.47 -7.37 7.64
C LEU A 75 -15.97 -7.36 9.09
N ILE A 76 -15.13 -6.90 10.04
CA ILE A 76 -15.53 -6.77 11.45
C ILE A 76 -16.53 -5.63 11.66
N ALA A 77 -16.37 -4.52 10.94
CA ALA A 77 -17.29 -3.39 11.04
C ALA A 77 -18.70 -3.73 10.53
N ASP A 78 -18.78 -4.47 9.42
CA ASP A 78 -20.03 -4.94 8.82
C ASP A 78 -20.81 -5.87 9.79
N ASP A 79 -20.11 -6.79 10.45
CA ASP A 79 -20.68 -7.74 11.41
C ASP A 79 -21.29 -7.04 12.65
N ILE A 80 -20.68 -5.92 13.08
CA ILE A 80 -21.16 -5.09 14.20
C ILE A 80 -22.44 -4.32 13.80
N GLU A 81 -22.52 -3.86 12.55
CA GLU A 81 -23.68 -3.12 12.04
C GLU A 81 -24.89 -4.06 11.86
N GLU A 82 -24.67 -5.29 11.41
CA GLU A 82 -25.71 -6.31 11.28
C GLU A 82 -26.28 -6.75 12.65
N MET A 83 -25.42 -6.94 13.66
CA MET A 83 -25.87 -7.23 15.03
C MET A 83 -26.69 -6.09 15.63
N ARG A 84 -26.29 -4.83 15.39
CA ARG A 84 -27.10 -3.66 15.83
C ARG A 84 -28.43 -3.56 15.11
N ALA A 85 -28.47 -3.87 13.81
CA ALA A 85 -29.72 -3.84 13.06
C ALA A 85 -30.71 -4.91 13.56
N ARG A 86 -30.23 -6.10 13.94
CA ARG A 86 -31.07 -7.12 14.59
C ARG A 86 -31.54 -6.68 15.98
N ASP A 87 -30.67 -6.13 16.81
CA ASP A 87 -31.02 -5.65 18.15
C ASP A 87 -32.06 -4.51 18.09
N ALA A 88 -31.92 -3.59 17.13
CA ALA A 88 -32.91 -2.53 16.90
C ALA A 88 -34.25 -3.06 16.36
N GLY A 89 -34.24 -4.11 15.53
CA GLY A 89 -35.46 -4.77 15.04
C GLY A 89 -36.22 -5.54 16.13
N GLU A 90 -35.51 -6.19 17.05
CA GLU A 90 -36.13 -6.89 18.19
C GLU A 90 -36.75 -5.93 19.22
N LEU A 91 -36.28 -4.67 19.27
CA LEU A 91 -36.86 -3.62 20.13
C LEU A 91 -38.12 -2.98 19.54
N ASP A 92 -38.28 -2.94 18.20
CA ASP A 92 -39.46 -2.37 17.52
C ASP A 92 -40.66 -3.34 17.51
N GLU A 93 -40.40 -4.65 17.41
CA GLU A 93 -41.45 -5.69 17.42
C GLU A 93 -42.02 -5.96 18.83
N GLY A 94 -41.37 -5.46 19.89
CA GLY A 94 -41.79 -5.61 21.29
C GLY A 94 -42.77 -4.54 21.82
N ASP A 95 -42.91 -3.40 21.12
CA ASP A 95 -43.73 -2.26 21.57
C ASP A 95 -45.15 -2.24 20.97
N GLY A 96 -45.46 -3.15 20.04
CA GLY A 96 -46.76 -3.24 19.36
C GLY A 96 -47.85 -4.01 20.12
N LYS A 97 -47.88 -3.96 21.45
CA LYS A 97 -48.89 -4.64 22.29
C LYS A 97 -50.14 -3.80 22.51
#